data_AF-A0A7W0GGL4-F1
#
_entry.id   AF-A0A7W0GGL4-F1
#
_cell.length_a   1.000
_cell.length_b   1.000
_cell.length_c   1.000
_cell.angle_alpha   90.00
_cell.angle_beta   90.00
_cell.angle_gamma   90.00
#
_symmetry.space_group_name_H-M   'P 1'
#
loop_
_entity.id
_entity.type
_entity.pdbx_description
1 polymer ?
#
loop_
_entity_poly.entity_id
_entity_poly.type
_entity_poly.pdbx_seq_one_letter_code
_entity_poly.pdbx_strand_id
1 'polypeptide(L)'
;MTRQRALWAPPRKPRTRRARHLLVEVGRRTAWLTADGAGLVAVLDYVDTPRQWDYRRRLWMVPVARADDVLARVEHGLGWAVTVEAVDR
;
A
#
# COMPACT_ATOMS: atom_id res chain seq x y z
N MET A 1 49.36 -20.68 -16.77
CA MET A 1 48.53 -20.34 -15.59
C MET A 1 48.06 -18.89 -15.73
N THR A 2 46.89 -18.68 -16.31
CA THR A 2 46.38 -17.34 -16.67
C THR A 2 45.43 -16.85 -15.58
N ARG A 3 45.81 -15.77 -14.88
CA ARG A 3 44.99 -15.15 -13.82
C ARG A 3 43.79 -14.45 -14.45
N GLN A 4 42.58 -14.96 -14.22
CA GLN A 4 41.33 -14.24 -14.53
C GLN A 4 41.17 -13.08 -13.53
N ARG A 5 41.21 -11.84 -14.04
CA ARG A 5 40.75 -10.65 -13.31
C ARG A 5 39.23 -10.73 -13.21
N ALA A 6 38.71 -11.01 -12.02
CA ALA A 6 37.30 -10.83 -11.73
C ALA A 6 36.96 -9.34 -11.91
N LEU A 7 36.17 -9.04 -12.95
CA LEU A 7 35.61 -7.70 -13.16
C LEU A 7 34.66 -7.43 -12.00
N TRP A 8 35.03 -6.48 -11.13
CA TRP A 8 34.16 -5.91 -10.11
C TRP A 8 32.94 -5.30 -10.81
N ALA A 9 31.83 -6.02 -10.84
CA ALA A 9 30.55 -5.46 -11.23
C ALA A 9 30.11 -4.54 -10.09
N PRO A 10 29.89 -3.23 -10.32
CA PRO A 10 29.37 -2.37 -9.28
C PRO A 10 28.00 -2.91 -8.83
N PRO A 11 27.69 -2.91 -7.52
CA PRO A 11 26.37 -3.30 -7.05
C PRO A 11 25.34 -2.45 -7.78
N ARG A 12 24.39 -3.10 -8.46
CA ARG A 12 23.25 -2.41 -9.09
C ARG A 12 22.61 -1.55 -8.01
N LYS A 13 22.67 -0.22 -8.16
CA LYS A 13 21.94 0.70 -7.27
C LYS A 13 20.51 0.15 -7.16
N PRO A 14 19.99 -0.10 -5.94
CA PRO A 14 18.60 -0.49 -5.82
C PRO A 14 17.79 0.61 -6.51
N ARG A 15 16.98 0.24 -7.51
CA ARG A 15 15.99 1.16 -8.08
C ARG A 15 15.23 1.68 -6.88
N THR A 16 15.36 2.97 -6.58
CA THR A 16 14.60 3.63 -5.52
C THR A 16 13.13 3.43 -5.85
N ARG A 17 12.56 2.36 -5.29
CA ARG A 17 11.13 2.08 -5.35
C ARG A 17 10.55 3.22 -4.53
N ARG A 18 9.96 4.23 -5.18
CA ARG A 18 9.24 5.30 -4.46
C ARG A 18 8.37 4.59 -3.41
N ALA A 19 8.55 4.97 -2.14
CA ALA A 19 7.73 4.43 -1.07
C ALA A 19 6.27 4.67 -1.46
N ARG A 20 5.48 3.61 -1.50
CA ARG A 20 4.05 3.74 -1.78
C ARG A 20 3.40 4.29 -0.52
N HIS A 21 2.48 5.22 -0.71
CA HIS A 21 1.74 5.85 0.38
C HIS A 21 0.26 5.46 0.27
N LEU A 22 -0.36 5.18 1.41
CA LEU A 22 -1.80 4.95 1.56
C LEU A 22 -2.35 5.97 2.55
N LEU A 23 -3.26 6.82 2.09
CA LEU A 23 -4.12 7.65 2.94
C LEU A 23 -5.42 6.89 3.24
N VAL A 24 -5.78 6.83 4.52
CA VAL A 24 -6.99 6.21 5.03
C VAL A 24 -7.81 7.27 5.76
N GLU A 25 -8.93 7.66 5.17
CA GLU A 25 -9.93 8.49 5.84
C GLU A 25 -10.92 7.57 6.57
N VAL A 26 -11.06 7.72 7.88
CA VAL A 26 -11.90 6.88 8.75
C VAL A 26 -13.15 7.64 9.14
N GLY A 27 -14.30 7.23 8.62
CA GLY A 27 -15.62 7.68 9.06
C GLY A 27 -16.26 6.71 10.06
N ARG A 28 -17.53 6.93 10.40
CA ARG A 28 -18.22 6.14 11.43
C ARG A 28 -18.33 4.62 11.14
N ARG A 29 -18.49 4.24 9.88
CA ARG A 29 -18.66 2.82 9.46
C ARG A 29 -17.82 2.43 8.23
N THR A 30 -17.23 3.41 7.57
CA THR A 30 -16.56 3.26 6.28
C THR A 30 -15.20 3.92 6.37
N ALA A 31 -14.20 3.25 5.79
CA ALA A 31 -12.89 3.83 5.54
C ALA A 31 -12.72 4.04 4.03
N TRP A 32 -12.22 5.20 3.62
CA TRP A 32 -11.86 5.51 2.24
C TRP A 32 -10.35 5.40 2.06
N LEU A 33 -9.93 4.74 0.98
CA LEU A 33 -8.55 4.35 0.74
C LEU A 33 -8.03 5.03 -0.53
N THR A 34 -6.99 5.84 -0.36
CA THR A 34 -6.27 6.52 -1.45
C THR A 34 -4.84 6.06 -1.47
N ALA A 35 -4.38 5.44 -2.55
CA ALA A 35 -3.00 4.96 -2.66
C ALA A 35 -2.26 5.58 -3.85
N ASP A 36 -1.00 5.92 -3.64
CA ASP A 36 -0.10 6.39 -4.69
C ASP A 36 0.42 5.20 -5.52
N GLY A 37 -0.33 4.87 -6.57
CA GLY A 37 0.05 3.90 -7.59
C GLY A 37 -0.73 2.57 -7.53
N ALA A 38 -0.32 1.63 -8.39
CA ALA A 38 -1.01 0.36 -8.54
C ALA A 38 -0.70 -0.63 -7.41
N GLY A 39 -1.70 -1.44 -7.03
CA GLY A 39 -1.52 -2.58 -6.11
C GLY A 39 -2.49 -2.61 -4.93
N LEU A 40 -3.23 -1.53 -4.67
CA LEU A 40 -4.23 -1.50 -3.60
C LEU A 40 -5.29 -2.58 -3.79
N VAL A 41 -5.78 -2.80 -5.02
CA VAL A 41 -6.76 -3.87 -5.30
C VAL A 41 -6.23 -5.24 -4.91
N ALA A 42 -4.97 -5.56 -5.23
CA ALA A 42 -4.36 -6.84 -4.86
C ALA A 42 -4.20 -7.00 -3.33
N VAL A 43 -3.98 -5.90 -2.61
CA VAL A 43 -4.00 -5.91 -1.14
C VAL A 43 -5.41 -6.22 -0.64
N LEU A 44 -6.43 -5.56 -1.21
CA LEU A 44 -7.81 -5.79 -0.82
C LEU A 44 -8.28 -7.21 -1.15
N ASP A 45 -7.79 -7.80 -2.25
CA ASP A 45 -8.00 -9.21 -2.59
C ASP A 45 -7.34 -10.14 -1.57
N TYR A 46 -6.09 -9.85 -1.20
CA TYR A 46 -5.34 -10.65 -0.24
C TYR A 46 -5.99 -10.67 1.15
N VAL A 47 -6.54 -9.53 1.59
CA VAL A 47 -7.20 -9.38 2.88
C VAL A 47 -8.62 -9.98 2.87
N ASP A 48 -9.16 -10.29 1.68
CA ASP A 48 -10.52 -10.77 1.51
C ASP A 48 -11.54 -9.89 2.26
N THR A 49 -11.48 -8.57 1.98
CA THR A 49 -12.42 -7.61 2.56
C THR A 49 -13.51 -7.24 1.57
N PRO A 50 -14.77 -7.13 2.02
CA PRO A 50 -15.80 -6.42 1.26
C PRO A 50 -15.28 -5.02 0.91
N ARG A 51 -15.46 -4.64 -0.36
CA ARG A 51 -15.05 -3.32 -0.87
C ARG A 51 -16.05 -2.79 -1.88
N GLN A 52 -16.15 -1.47 -1.95
CA GLN A 52 -16.96 -0.77 -2.95
C GLN A 52 -16.16 0.38 -3.54
N TRP A 53 -16.33 0.65 -4.83
CA TRP A 53 -15.76 1.83 -5.46
C TRP A 53 -16.68 3.04 -5.25
N ASP A 54 -16.14 4.14 -4.71
CA ASP A 54 -16.82 5.43 -4.67
C ASP A 54 -16.53 6.18 -5.97
N TYR A 55 -17.53 6.26 -6.86
CA TYR A 55 -17.39 6.96 -8.15
C TYR A 55 -17.22 8.47 -8.01
N ARG A 56 -17.74 9.07 -6.94
CA ARG A 56 -17.67 10.53 -6.72
C ARG A 56 -16.28 10.93 -6.25
N ARG A 57 -15.73 10.21 -5.28
CA ARG A 57 -14.37 10.45 -4.76
C ARG A 57 -13.27 9.78 -5.59
N ARG A 58 -13.63 8.78 -6.41
CA ARG A 58 -12.72 7.91 -7.18
C ARG A 58 -11.75 7.15 -6.28
N LEU A 59 -12.27 6.57 -5.19
CA LEU A 59 -11.51 5.85 -4.16
C LEU A 59 -12.17 4.53 -3.79
N TRP A 60 -11.40 3.62 -3.19
CA TRP A 60 -11.94 2.38 -2.64
C TRP A 60 -12.49 2.61 -1.23
N MET A 61 -13.65 2.02 -0.94
CA MET A 61 -14.28 2.01 0.36
C MET A 61 -14.24 0.60 0.95
N VAL A 62 -13.96 0.50 2.24
CA VAL A 62 -14.05 -0.74 3.03
C VAL A 62 -14.80 -0.50 4.33
N PRO A 63 -15.42 -1.53 4.94
CA PRO A 63 -15.94 -1.42 6.30
C PRO A 63 -14.82 -1.04 7.27
N VAL A 64 -15.09 -0.14 8.21
CA VAL A 64 -14.08 0.29 9.21
C VAL A 64 -13.49 -0.89 9.98
N ALA A 65 -14.33 -1.89 10.31
CA ALA A 65 -13.91 -3.10 11.02
C ALA A 65 -12.89 -3.96 10.26
N ARG A 66 -12.66 -3.69 8.97
CA ARG A 66 -11.68 -4.37 8.12
C ARG A 66 -10.53 -3.46 7.71
N ALA A 67 -10.56 -2.18 8.07
CA ALA A 67 -9.51 -1.23 7.73
C ALA A 67 -8.18 -1.64 8.38
N ASP A 68 -8.20 -2.11 9.62
CA ASP A 68 -7.01 -2.55 10.35
C ASP A 68 -6.26 -3.70 9.65
N ASP A 69 -6.99 -4.65 9.06
CA ASP A 69 -6.38 -5.76 8.31
C ASP A 69 -5.65 -5.25 7.05
N VAL A 70 -6.23 -4.26 6.37
CA VAL A 70 -5.61 -3.58 5.22
C VAL A 70 -4.35 -2.84 5.66
N LEU A 71 -4.45 -2.07 6.75
CA LEU A 71 -3.33 -1.32 7.33
C LEU A 71 -2.16 -2.25 7.69
N ALA A 72 -2.43 -3.32 8.43
CA ALA A 72 -1.44 -4.31 8.80
C ALA A 72 -0.75 -4.93 7.57
N ARG A 73 -1.53 -5.24 6.53
CA ARG A 73 -0.97 -5.81 5.30
C ARG A 73 -0.06 -4.84 4.55
N VAL A 74 -0.42 -3.56 4.48
CA VAL A 74 0.36 -2.56 3.73
C VAL A 74 1.60 -2.10 4.50
N GLU A 75 1.50 -1.84 5.81
CA GLU A 75 2.61 -1.37 6.63
C GLU A 75 3.62 -2.49 6.83
N HIS A 76 3.22 -3.57 7.51
CA HIS A 76 4.14 -4.64 7.85
C HIS A 76 4.47 -5.54 6.67
N GLY A 77 3.44 -5.85 5.87
CA GLY A 77 3.60 -6.83 4.81
C GLY A 77 4.23 -6.27 3.52
N LEU A 78 4.12 -4.96 3.26
CA LEU A 78 4.63 -4.35 2.02
C LEU A 78 5.54 -3.14 2.25
N GLY A 79 5.66 -2.64 3.48
CA GLY A 79 6.49 -1.47 3.81
C GLY A 79 5.96 -0.17 3.19
N TRP A 80 4.64 -0.03 3.02
CA TRP A 80 4.05 1.23 2.56
C TRP A 80 3.99 2.22 3.72
N ALA A 81 4.15 3.50 3.41
CA ALA A 81 3.83 4.56 4.36
C ALA A 81 2.29 4.71 4.44
N VAL A 82 1.76 4.98 5.63
CA VAL A 82 0.33 5.14 5.85
C VAL A 82 0.06 6.44 6.59
N THR A 83 -1.01 7.12 6.20
CA THR A 83 -1.61 8.23 6.96
C THR A 83 -3.06 7.88 7.28
N VAL A 84 -3.48 8.04 8.54
CA VAL A 84 -4.86 7.81 8.98
C VAL A 84 -5.48 9.11 9.47
N GLU A 85 -6.63 9.47 8.92
CA GLU A 85 -7.37 10.70 9.26
C GLU A 85 -8.80 10.37 9.68
N ALA A 86 -9.20 10.79 10.89
CA ALA A 86 -10.59 10.68 11.32
C ALA A 86 -11.41 11.82 10.71
N VAL A 87 -12.37 11.49 9.84
CA VAL A 87 -13.17 12.47 9.08
C VAL A 87 -14.58 12.67 9.63
N ASP A 88 -14.97 11.90 10.64
CA ASP A 88 -16.28 11.98 11.29
C ASP A 88 -16.02 11.85 12.81
N ARG A 89 -16.25 12.94 13.57
CA ARG A 89 -16.04 13.01 15.03
C ARG A 89 -17.34 13.30 15.74
#